data_AF-A0A8H5WT41-F1
#
_entry.id   AF-A0A8H5WT41-F1
#
_cell.length_a   1.000
_cell.length_b   1.000
_cell.length_c   1.000
_cell.angle_alpha   90.00
_cell.angle_beta   90.00
_cell.angle_gamma   90.00
#
_symmetry.space_group_name_H-M   'P 1'
#
loop_
_entity.id
_entity.type
_entity.pdbx_description
1 polymer ?
#
loop_
_entity_poly.entity_id
_entity_poly.type
_entity_poly.pdbx_seq_one_letter_code
_entity_poly.pdbx_strand_id
1 'polypeptide(L)'
;MKFSLPAIVAFSLLGASHASRIELHTTTGPAIIPIYSSAYYDDAGESYPLGAFRDGCRKTDYGWIKQICIDDPKERAHVIYSGGSKNCYKVTKSTSKNCGGPSACWSGVCQRCWTAVYTKTPCTWRSLDDTEATDEEEST
;
A
#
# COMPACT_ATOMS: atom_id res chain seq x y z
N MET A 1 -48.24 28.35 -27.04
CA MET A 1 -48.13 27.34 -25.96
C MET A 1 -46.65 27.11 -25.70
N LYS A 2 -46.21 27.26 -24.45
CA LYS A 2 -44.79 27.33 -24.06
C LYS A 2 -44.36 25.97 -23.52
N PHE A 3 -43.59 25.22 -24.30
CA PHE A 3 -43.00 23.96 -23.84
C PHE A 3 -41.72 24.27 -23.05
N SER A 4 -41.78 24.05 -21.75
CA SER A 4 -40.60 24.09 -20.88
C SER A 4 -40.08 22.66 -20.75
N LEU A 5 -38.85 22.42 -21.22
CA LEU A 5 -38.13 21.17 -21.03
C LEU A 5 -37.31 21.28 -19.72
N PRO A 6 -37.41 20.33 -18.78
CA PRO A 6 -36.48 20.27 -17.67
C PRO A 6 -35.13 19.75 -18.17
N ALA A 7 -34.07 20.55 -18.01
CA ALA A 7 -32.70 20.11 -18.21
C ALA A 7 -32.31 19.17 -17.07
N ILE A 8 -32.26 17.87 -17.35
CA ILE A 8 -31.65 16.89 -16.44
C ILE A 8 -30.13 16.96 -16.68
N VAL A 9 -29.44 17.76 -15.87
CA VAL A 9 -27.98 17.67 -15.75
C VAL A 9 -27.70 16.51 -14.79
N ALA A 10 -27.56 15.31 -15.34
CA ALA A 10 -27.04 14.18 -14.59
C ALA A 10 -25.54 14.41 -14.32
N PHE A 11 -25.21 14.70 -13.06
CA PHE A 11 -23.85 14.81 -12.56
C PHE A 11 -23.21 13.42 -12.54
N SER A 12 -22.64 13.00 -13.66
CA SER A 12 -21.79 11.80 -13.73
C SER A 12 -20.39 12.14 -13.20
N LEU A 13 -20.25 12.33 -11.89
CA LEU A 13 -18.93 12.25 -11.23
C LEU A 13 -18.67 10.80 -10.83
N LEU A 14 -18.50 9.94 -11.84
CA LEU A 14 -17.76 8.69 -11.68
C LEU A 14 -16.27 9.08 -11.60
N GLY A 15 -15.87 9.62 -10.45
CA GLY A 15 -14.46 9.65 -10.08
C GLY A 15 -13.97 8.21 -10.09
N ALA A 16 -12.87 7.93 -10.79
CA ALA A 16 -12.24 6.61 -10.71
C ALA A 16 -11.96 6.33 -9.23
N SER A 17 -12.71 5.40 -8.62
CA SER A 17 -12.39 4.94 -7.27
C SER A 17 -11.10 4.16 -7.38
N HIS A 18 -9.99 4.79 -6.99
CA HIS A 18 -8.73 4.09 -6.88
C HIS A 18 -8.87 3.20 -5.65
N ALA A 19 -8.93 1.88 -5.82
CA ALA A 19 -8.89 1.00 -4.64
C ALA A 19 -7.62 1.28 -3.83
N SER A 20 -7.74 1.38 -2.51
CA SER A 20 -6.60 1.56 -1.61
C SER A 20 -5.50 0.55 -1.93
N ARG A 21 -4.26 1.00 -1.80
CA ARG A 21 -3.07 0.21 -2.15
C ARG A 21 -1.88 0.62 -1.31
N ILE A 22 -0.88 -0.24 -1.22
CA ILE A 22 0.43 0.08 -0.65
C ILE A 22 1.44 0.04 -1.78
N GLU A 23 2.32 1.03 -1.84
CA GLU A 23 3.47 1.01 -2.75
C GLU A 23 4.75 0.86 -1.92
N LEU A 24 5.60 -0.07 -2.34
CA LEU A 24 6.95 -0.24 -1.82
C LEU A 24 7.94 0.13 -2.93
N HIS A 25 8.77 1.12 -2.65
CA HIS A 25 9.85 1.55 -3.53
C HIS A 25 11.18 1.06 -3.00
N THR A 26 11.96 0.41 -3.86
CA THR A 26 13.31 -0.03 -3.54
C THR A 26 14.29 0.54 -4.54
N THR A 27 15.35 1.18 -4.08
CA THR A 27 16.47 1.59 -4.91
C THR A 27 17.67 0.70 -4.64
N THR A 28 18.09 -0.06 -5.66
CA THR A 28 19.32 -0.87 -5.67
C THR A 28 20.34 -0.23 -6.60
N GLY A 29 21.63 -0.43 -6.40
CA GLY A 29 22.64 0.13 -7.31
C GLY A 29 24.06 -0.15 -6.85
N PRO A 30 25.02 0.72 -7.16
CA PRO A 30 26.41 0.55 -6.72
C PRO A 30 26.59 0.70 -5.20
N ALA A 31 25.61 1.29 -4.50
CA ALA A 31 25.58 1.28 -3.05
C ALA A 31 25.31 -0.14 -2.51
N ILE A 32 26.05 -0.53 -1.47
CA ILE A 32 25.97 -1.87 -0.84
C ILE A 32 24.59 -2.11 -0.20
N ILE A 33 23.96 -1.05 0.31
CA ILE A 33 22.71 -1.14 1.07
C ILE A 33 21.59 -0.55 0.21
N PRO A 34 20.54 -1.32 -0.14
CA PRO A 34 19.42 -0.77 -0.87
C PRO A 34 18.61 0.18 0.01
N ILE A 35 18.01 1.19 -0.62
CA ILE A 35 17.18 2.19 0.06
C ILE A 35 15.72 1.83 -0.18
N TYR A 36 14.91 1.89 0.87
CA TYR A 36 13.49 1.53 0.82
C TYR A 36 12.63 2.69 1.29
N SER A 37 11.48 2.85 0.66
CA SER A 37 10.39 3.66 1.18
C SER A 37 9.05 3.01 0.86
N SER A 38 8.05 3.22 1.69
CA SER A 38 6.68 2.80 1.41
C SER A 38 5.68 3.91 1.65
N ALA A 39 4.54 3.79 0.99
CA ALA A 39 3.40 4.69 1.13
C ALA A 39 2.11 3.88 1.08
N TYR A 40 1.15 4.26 1.92
CA TYR A 40 -0.23 3.82 1.80
C TYR A 40 -0.99 4.85 0.96
N TYR A 41 -1.84 4.37 0.05
CA TYR A 41 -2.77 5.20 -0.70
C TYR A 41 -4.20 4.80 -0.33
N ASP A 42 -5.02 5.77 0.05
CA ASP A 42 -6.42 5.53 0.37
C ASP A 42 -7.30 5.36 -0.88
N ASP A 43 -8.60 5.18 -0.67
CA ASP A 43 -9.55 4.98 -1.76
C ASP A 43 -9.80 6.26 -2.61
N ALA A 44 -9.37 7.42 -2.11
CA ALA A 44 -9.35 8.69 -2.85
C ALA A 44 -8.02 8.90 -3.61
N GLY A 45 -7.03 8.03 -3.39
CA GLY A 45 -5.70 8.12 -3.98
C GLY A 45 -4.77 9.08 -3.24
N GLU A 46 -5.14 9.58 -2.06
CA GLU A 46 -4.26 10.39 -1.21
C GLU A 46 -3.12 9.53 -0.66
N SER A 47 -1.91 10.09 -0.63
CA SER A 47 -0.68 9.37 -0.25
C SER A 47 -0.29 9.65 1.19
N TYR A 48 -0.02 8.59 1.93
CA TYR A 48 0.38 8.60 3.34
C TYR A 48 1.74 7.89 3.46
N PRO A 49 2.85 8.66 3.52
CA PRO A 49 4.19 8.10 3.60
C PRO A 49 4.41 7.29 4.88
N LEU A 50 4.91 6.07 4.74
CA LEU A 50 5.24 5.18 5.86
C LEU A 50 6.74 5.19 6.20
N GLY A 51 7.54 5.93 5.42
CA GLY A 51 8.98 6.07 5.58
C GLY A 51 9.75 4.83 5.13
N ALA A 52 10.95 4.64 5.70
CA ALA A 52 11.81 3.48 5.42
C ALA A 52 11.25 2.22 6.11
N PHE A 53 10.30 1.59 5.44
CA PHE A 53 9.55 0.45 5.93
C PHE A 53 9.26 -0.51 4.77
N ARG A 54 9.74 -1.75 4.87
CA ARG A 54 9.50 -2.79 3.86
C ARG A 54 9.00 -4.11 4.45
N ASP A 55 9.15 -4.30 5.75
CA ASP A 55 8.86 -5.59 6.37
C ASP A 55 8.55 -5.40 7.86
N GLY A 56 7.72 -6.31 8.40
CA GLY A 56 7.21 -6.28 9.77
C GLY A 56 5.93 -5.43 9.93
N CYS A 57 5.58 -5.15 11.18
CA CYS A 57 4.38 -4.39 11.56
C CYS A 57 4.76 -3.10 12.28
N ARG A 58 4.06 -2.00 11.96
CA ARG A 58 4.25 -0.70 12.62
C ARG A 58 2.93 -0.04 12.93
N LYS A 59 2.85 0.60 14.10
CA LYS A 59 1.81 1.58 14.39
C LYS A 59 2.04 2.81 13.52
N THR A 60 0.97 3.52 13.21
CA THR A 60 1.06 4.76 12.45
C THR A 60 0.62 5.94 13.30
N ASP A 61 1.08 7.13 12.95
CA ASP A 61 0.61 8.38 13.57
C ASP A 61 -0.73 8.85 12.97
N TYR A 62 -1.26 8.14 11.97
CA TYR A 62 -2.55 8.43 11.36
C TYR A 62 -3.66 7.90 12.27
N GLY A 63 -4.48 8.78 12.83
CA GLY A 63 -5.51 8.42 13.81
C GLY A 63 -6.55 7.38 13.34
N TRP A 64 -6.68 7.16 12.02
CA TRP A 64 -7.58 6.18 11.41
C TRP A 64 -6.90 4.83 11.09
N ILE A 65 -5.57 4.73 11.14
CA ILE A 65 -4.82 3.47 10.98
C ILE A 65 -4.13 3.11 12.29
N LYS A 66 -4.57 2.01 12.89
CA LYS A 66 -3.95 1.45 14.09
C LYS A 66 -2.56 0.86 13.76
N GLN A 67 -2.48 0.10 12.67
CA GLN A 67 -1.27 -0.65 12.32
C GLN A 67 -1.23 -0.97 10.82
N ILE A 68 -0.02 -0.97 10.27
CA ILE A 68 0.27 -1.51 8.93
C ILE A 68 1.34 -2.56 9.07
N CYS A 69 1.16 -3.69 8.38
CA CYS A 69 2.18 -4.72 8.24
C CYS A 69 2.47 -5.00 6.77
N ILE A 70 3.76 -5.10 6.45
CA ILE A 70 4.24 -5.55 5.14
C ILE A 70 5.07 -6.80 5.40
N ASP A 71 4.87 -7.83 4.58
CA ASP A 71 5.64 -9.07 4.56
C ASP A 71 6.12 -9.24 3.12
N ASP A 72 7.17 -8.48 2.78
CA ASP A 72 7.74 -8.39 1.44
C ASP A 72 8.24 -9.75 0.92
N PRO A 73 8.92 -10.60 1.73
CA PRO A 73 9.31 -11.94 1.28
C PRO A 73 8.15 -12.84 0.85
N LYS A 74 6.93 -12.58 1.35
CA LYS A 74 5.71 -13.32 0.98
C LYS A 74 4.72 -12.49 0.16
N GLU A 75 5.16 -11.32 -0.35
CA GLU A 75 4.41 -10.45 -1.25
C GLU A 75 3.01 -10.07 -0.73
N ARG A 76 2.88 -9.88 0.57
CA ARG A 76 1.58 -9.67 1.22
C ARG A 76 1.67 -8.58 2.29
N ALA A 77 0.55 -7.91 2.54
CA ALA A 77 0.48 -6.83 3.53
C ALA A 77 -0.94 -6.76 4.12
N HIS A 78 -1.10 -6.08 5.26
CA HIS A 78 -2.42 -5.71 5.76
C HIS A 78 -2.40 -4.39 6.52
N VAL A 79 -3.58 -3.79 6.64
CA VAL A 79 -3.83 -2.57 7.40
C VAL A 79 -4.95 -2.87 8.39
N ILE A 80 -4.71 -2.58 9.66
CA ILE A 80 -5.72 -2.59 10.72
C ILE A 80 -6.10 -1.14 10.98
N TYR A 81 -7.37 -0.81 10.79
CA TYR A 81 -7.90 0.52 11.05
C TYR A 81 -8.26 0.67 12.53
N SER A 82 -8.30 1.91 13.02
CA SER A 82 -8.63 2.19 14.44
C SER A 82 -10.02 1.70 14.85
N GLY A 83 -10.95 1.54 13.89
CA GLY A 83 -12.26 0.93 14.10
C GLY A 83 -12.27 -0.60 14.13
N GLY A 84 -11.11 -1.27 14.05
CA GLY A 84 -10.98 -2.73 14.12
C GLY A 84 -11.15 -3.46 12.78
N SER A 85 -11.52 -2.76 11.70
CA SER A 85 -11.56 -3.37 10.37
C SER A 85 -10.14 -3.68 9.86
N LYS A 86 -10.04 -4.71 9.02
CA LYS A 86 -8.78 -5.20 8.45
C LYS A 86 -8.91 -5.28 6.94
N ASN A 87 -7.97 -4.66 6.23
CA ASN A 87 -7.79 -4.85 4.79
C ASN A 87 -6.50 -5.62 4.53
N CYS A 88 -6.55 -6.64 3.68
CA CYS A 88 -5.39 -7.39 3.24
C CYS A 88 -5.02 -7.03 1.82
N TYR A 89 -3.75 -7.15 1.50
CA TYR A 89 -3.17 -6.77 0.22
C TYR A 89 -2.18 -7.83 -0.25
N LYS A 90 -2.04 -7.94 -1.56
CA LYS A 90 -1.02 -8.78 -2.22
C LYS A 90 -0.37 -7.99 -3.35
N VAL A 91 0.91 -8.24 -3.61
CA VAL A 91 1.58 -7.68 -4.78
C VAL A 91 0.86 -8.15 -6.04
N THR A 92 0.41 -7.20 -6.85
CA THR A 92 -0.19 -7.47 -8.17
C THR A 92 0.62 -6.86 -9.30
N LYS A 93 1.54 -5.95 -8.98
CA LYS A 93 2.44 -5.35 -9.96
C LYS A 93 3.81 -5.12 -9.34
N SER A 94 4.85 -5.54 -10.05
CA SER A 94 6.24 -5.20 -9.75
C SER A 94 6.89 -4.66 -11.00
N THR A 95 7.52 -3.49 -10.92
CA THR A 95 8.23 -2.88 -12.06
C THR A 95 9.63 -2.50 -11.65
N SER A 96 10.56 -2.51 -12.61
CA SER A 96 11.91 -1.99 -12.41
C SER A 96 12.30 -1.06 -13.56
N LYS A 97 12.97 0.03 -13.23
CA LYS A 97 13.53 0.98 -14.21
C LYS A 97 14.89 1.50 -13.75
N ASN A 98 15.69 1.95 -14.70
CA ASN A 98 16.88 2.73 -14.37
C ASN A 98 16.44 4.05 -13.72
N CYS A 99 17.03 4.39 -12.58
CA CYS A 99 16.77 5.66 -11.89
C CYS A 99 18.10 6.15 -11.31
N GLY A 100 18.56 7.33 -11.69
CA GLY A 100 19.89 7.85 -11.30
C GLY A 100 20.70 8.42 -12.46
N GLY A 101 20.23 8.25 -13.70
CA GLY A 101 20.90 8.81 -14.88
C GLY A 101 22.24 8.14 -15.19
N PRO A 102 22.98 8.65 -16.20
CA PRO A 102 24.24 8.04 -16.66
C PRO A 102 25.34 8.03 -15.59
N SER A 103 25.33 9.00 -14.67
CA SER A 103 26.31 9.15 -13.60
C SER A 103 26.08 8.21 -12.40
N ALA A 104 24.92 7.57 -12.29
CA ALA A 104 24.64 6.57 -11.25
C ALA A 104 25.04 5.13 -11.65
N CYS A 105 25.73 4.98 -12.79
CA CYS A 105 26.32 3.73 -13.22
C CYS A 105 27.81 3.73 -12.86
N TRP A 106 28.19 2.91 -11.87
CA TRP A 106 29.59 2.74 -11.48
C TRP A 106 30.06 1.32 -11.83
N SER A 107 31.15 1.20 -12.57
CA SER A 107 31.71 -0.08 -13.02
C SER A 107 30.71 -1.00 -13.75
N GLY A 108 29.79 -0.41 -14.52
CA GLY A 108 28.75 -1.14 -15.27
C GLY A 108 27.50 -1.51 -14.45
N VAL A 109 27.46 -1.20 -13.15
CA VAL A 109 26.28 -1.39 -12.30
C VAL A 109 25.51 -0.09 -12.19
N CYS A 110 24.34 -0.04 -12.82
CA CYS A 110 23.44 1.11 -12.77
C CYS A 110 22.43 1.01 -11.63
N GLN A 111 22.11 2.16 -11.04
CA GLN A 111 21.04 2.27 -10.08
C GLN A 111 19.66 1.92 -10.71
N ARG A 112 18.95 1.02 -10.05
CA ARG A 112 17.60 0.55 -10.40
C ARG A 112 16.60 0.92 -9.32
N CYS A 113 15.45 1.41 -9.74
CA CYS A 113 14.29 1.63 -8.89
C CYS A 113 13.26 0.55 -9.20
N TRP A 114 12.84 -0.11 -8.14
CA TRP A 114 11.78 -1.08 -8.12
C TRP A 114 10.56 -0.45 -7.46
N THR A 115 9.39 -0.75 -8.00
CA THR A 115 8.11 -0.42 -7.38
C THR A 115 7.27 -1.69 -7.32
N ALA A 116 6.92 -2.12 -6.11
CA ALA A 116 5.92 -3.15 -5.88
C ALA A 116 4.62 -2.48 -5.43
N VAL A 117 3.50 -2.84 -6.09
CA VAL A 117 2.16 -2.33 -5.79
C VAL A 117 1.34 -3.47 -5.20
N TYR A 118 0.92 -3.26 -3.97
CA TYR A 118 0.08 -4.16 -3.18
C TYR A 118 -1.36 -3.69 -3.29
N THR A 119 -2.23 -4.49 -3.91
CA THR A 119 -3.65 -4.14 -4.05
C THR A 119 -4.52 -5.01 -3.16
N LYS A 120 -5.69 -4.49 -2.80
CA LYS A 120 -6.64 -5.16 -1.90
C LYS A 120 -7.00 -6.56 -2.38
N THR A 121 -7.02 -7.51 -1.46
CA THR A 121 -7.32 -8.92 -1.69
C THR A 121 -8.08 -9.48 -0.47
N PRO A 122 -8.85 -10.58 -0.61
CA PRO A 122 -9.46 -11.22 0.55
C PRO A 122 -8.44 -11.60 1.62
N CYS A 123 -8.77 -11.38 2.88
CA CYS A 123 -7.92 -11.75 4.01
C CYS A 123 -7.90 -13.27 4.21
N THR A 124 -6.96 -13.95 3.55
CA THR A 124 -6.67 -15.38 3.77
C THR A 124 -5.53 -15.60 4.77
N TRP A 125 -4.89 -14.50 5.20
CA TRP A 125 -3.78 -14.49 6.14
C TRP A 125 -4.31 -14.28 7.57
N ARG A 126 -3.82 -15.05 8.56
CA ARG A 126 -4.01 -14.69 9.97
C ARG A 126 -2.96 -13.64 10.33
N SER A 127 -3.37 -12.51 10.92
CA SER A 127 -2.43 -11.62 11.63
C SER A 127 -1.84 -12.40 12.80
N LEU A 128 -0.61 -12.11 13.21
CA LEU A 128 -0.10 -12.64 14.48
C LEU A 128 -1.01 -12.19 15.65
N ASP A 129 -1.59 -11.00 15.55
CA ASP A 129 -2.61 -10.49 16.49
C ASP A 129 -3.93 -11.27 16.48
N ASP A 130 -4.24 -12.06 15.43
CA ASP A 130 -5.45 -12.90 15.40
C ASP A 130 -5.30 -14.17 16.26
N THR A 131 -4.08 -14.48 16.72
CA THR A 131 -3.82 -15.66 17.55
C THR A 131 -4.09 -15.35 19.03
N GLU A 132 -3.86 -14.11 19.46
CA GLU A 132 -4.06 -13.70 20.87
C GLU A 132 -5.56 -13.60 21.23
N ALA A 133 -6.44 -13.34 20.26
CA ALA A 133 -7.88 -13.24 20.50
C ALA A 133 -8.60 -14.60 20.63
N THR A 134 -7.99 -15.70 20.19
CA THR A 134 -8.62 -17.03 20.26
C THR A 134 -8.28 -17.80 21.54
N ASP A 135 -7.23 -17.40 22.25
CA ASP A 135 -6.79 -18.10 23.48
C ASP A 135 -7.52 -17.60 24.74
N GLU A 136 -8.22 -16.45 24.68
CA GLU A 136 -9.01 -15.92 25.81
C GLU A 136 -10.48 -16.37 25.82
N GLU A 137 -11.04 -16.85 24.70
CA GLU A 137 -12.43 -17.33 24.65
C GLU A 137 -12.62 -18.81 25.02
N GLU A 138 -11.54 -19.60 25.15
CA GLU A 138 -11.62 -21.02 25.58
C GLU A 138 -11.39 -21.20 27.10
N SER A 139 -11.47 -20.12 27.89
CA SER A 139 -11.30 -20.18 29.35
C SER A 139 -12.31 -19.28 30.10
N THR A 140 -13.61 -19.50 29.91
CA THR A 140 -14.63 -19.19 30.96
C THR A 140 -15.85 -20.09 30.83
#